data_AF-A0A645F173-F1
#
_entry.id   AF-A0A645F173-F1
#
_cell.length_a   1.000
_cell.length_b   1.000
_cell.length_c   1.000
_cell.angle_alpha   90.00
_cell.angle_beta   90.00
_cell.angle_gamma   90.00
#
_symmetry.space_group_name_H-M   'P 1'
#
loop_
_entity.id
_entity.type
_entity.pdbx_description
1 polymer ?
#
loop_
_entity_poly.entity_id
_entity_poly.type
_entity_poly.pdbx_seq_one_letter_code
_entity_poly.pdbx_strand_id
1 'polypeptide(L)' 'MNWDVMSGVARRAWARNDGALEVSAAFNGGRTGQHITLPYLADEKFLTELVAKR' A
#
# COMPACT_ATOMS: atom_id res chain seq x y z
N MET A 1 19.76 -8.67 -0.52
CA MET A 1 18.62 -9.49 -0.98
C MET A 1 17.25 -8.90 -0.67
N ASN A 2 17.02 -8.28 0.51
CA ASN A 2 15.71 -7.68 0.85
C ASN A 2 15.19 -6.68 -0.19
N TRP A 3 16.06 -5.88 -0.81
CA TRP A 3 15.66 -4.92 -1.85
C TRP A 3 14.95 -5.58 -3.04
N ASP A 4 15.43 -6.73 -3.51
CA ASP A 4 14.88 -7.44 -4.68
C ASP A 4 13.42 -7.84 -4.48
N VAL A 5 13.13 -8.43 -3.32
CA VAL A 5 11.77 -8.84 -2.94
C VAL A 5 10.92 -7.62 -2.56
N MET A 6 11.41 -6.78 -1.65
CA MET A 6 10.60 -5.71 -1.05
C MET A 6 10.27 -4.59 -2.04
N SER A 7 11.08 -4.36 -3.08
CA SER A 7 10.73 -3.40 -4.14
C SER A 7 9.48 -3.85 -4.91
N GLY A 8 9.39 -5.15 -5.21
CA GLY A 8 8.21 -5.72 -5.85
C GLY A 8 6.98 -5.70 -4.94
N VAL A 9 7.16 -5.92 -3.64
CA VAL A 9 6.08 -5.81 -2.65
C VAL A 9 5.60 -4.36 -2.54
N ALA A 10 6.52 -3.39 -2.42
CA ALA A 10 6.19 -1.97 -2.34
C ALA A 10 5.37 -1.48 -3.55
N ARG A 11 5.76 -1.88 -4.77
CA ARG A 11 4.99 -1.56 -5.98
C ARG A 11 3.57 -2.14 -5.95
N ARG A 12 3.40 -3.38 -5.48
CA ARG A 12 2.08 -4.03 -5.38
C ARG A 12 1.22 -3.41 -4.28
N ALA A 13 1.82 -2.98 -3.17
CA ALA A 13 1.14 -2.23 -2.13
C ALA A 13 0.57 -0.92 -2.69
N TRP A 14 1.35 -0.19 -3.50
CA TRP A 14 0.88 1.00 -4.22
C TRP A 14 -0.20 0.74 -5.27
N ALA A 15 -0.23 -0.46 -5.85
CA ALA A 15 -1.32 -0.93 -6.70
C ALA A 15 -2.53 -1.44 -5.89
N ARG A 16 -2.58 -1.18 -4.58
CA ARG A 16 -3.67 -1.55 -3.66
C ARG A 16 -3.86 -3.06 -3.47
N ASN A 17 -2.78 -3.84 -3.54
CA ASN A 17 -2.86 -5.26 -3.19
C ASN A 17 -2.83 -5.44 -1.67
N ASP A 18 -3.88 -6.01 -1.09
CA ASP A 18 -4.05 -6.14 0.37
C ASP A 18 -2.91 -6.91 1.05
N GLY A 19 -2.51 -8.06 0.50
CA GLY A 19 -1.39 -8.83 1.05
C GLY A 19 -0.07 -8.06 1.01
N ALA A 20 0.18 -7.30 -0.06
CA ALA A 20 1.37 -6.47 -0.15
C ALA A 20 1.34 -5.27 0.81
N LEU A 21 0.16 -4.70 1.08
CA LEU A 21 -0.04 -3.66 2.08
C LEU A 21 0.29 -4.18 3.48
N GLU A 22 -0.25 -5.35 3.85
CA GLU A 22 0.02 -6.02 5.14
C GLU A 22 1.52 -6.30 5.33
N VAL A 23 2.16 -6.92 4.33
CA VAL A 23 3.59 -7.24 4.39
C VAL A 23 4.44 -5.97 4.48
N SER A 24 4.08 -4.91 3.76
CA SER A 24 4.81 -3.64 3.80
C SER A 24 4.65 -2.92 5.15
N ALA A 25 3.46 -2.97 5.76
CA ALA A 25 3.22 -2.44 7.11
C ALA A 25 4.02 -3.20 8.18
N ALA A 26 4.04 -4.53 8.10
CA ALA A 26 4.85 -5.36 9.00
C ALA A 26 6.35 -5.09 8.82
N PHE A 27 6.82 -4.96 7.58
CA PHE A 27 8.21 -4.60 7.28
C PHE A 27 8.61 -3.25 7.89
N ASN A 28 7.73 -2.26 7.78
CA ASN A 28 7.91 -0.92 8.32
C ASN A 28 7.96 -0.88 9.86
N GLY A 29 7.17 -1.71 10.53
CA GLY A 29 7.13 -1.77 12.00
C GLY A 29 8.39 -2.38 12.64
N GLY A 30 9.17 -3.15 11.88
CA GLY A 30 10.30 -3.92 12.41
C GLY A 30 11.70 -3.33 12.19
N ARG A 31 11.87 -2.21 11.46
CA ARG A 31 13.22 -1.77 11.02
C ARG A 31 13.42 -0.25 11.08
N THR A 32 14.64 0.16 11.44
CA THR A 32 15.04 1.57 11.66
C THR A 32 15.87 2.20 10.53
N GLY A 33 15.90 1.62 9.33
CA GLY A 33 16.72 2.15 8.22
C GLY A 33 16.14 2.05 6.81
N GLN A 34 15.02 1.34 6.63
CA GLN A 34 14.32 1.21 5.36
C GLN A 34 12.84 1.36 5.63
N HIS A 35 12.16 2.17 4.82
CA HIS A 35 10.74 2.40 4.98
C HIS A 35 10.06 2.41 3.62
N ILE A 36 8.95 1.70 3.53
CA ILE A 36 8.12 1.64 2.33
C ILE A 36 6.99 2.65 2.53
N THR A 37 6.85 3.60 1.62
CA THR A 37 5.69 4.50 1.62
C THR A 37 4.44 3.69 1.30
N LEU A 38 3.48 3.68 2.23
CA LEU A 38 2.16 3.06 2.03
C LEU A 38 1.17 4.09 1.46
N PRO A 39 0.30 3.71 0.52
CA PRO A 39 -0.75 4.59 0.03
C PRO A 39 -1.80 4.84 1.12
N TYR A 40 -2.28 6.06 1.22
CA TYR A 40 -3.54 6.34 1.91
C TYR A 40 -4.69 6.11 0.93
N LEU A 41 -5.48 5.06 1.18
CA LEU A 41 -6.57 4.70 0.27
C LEU A 41 -7.70 5.71 0.40
N ALA A 42 -8.21 6.17 -0.74
CA ALA A 42 -9.39 7.02 -0.79
C ALA A 42 -10.63 6.24 -0.34
N ASP A 43 -11.61 6.95 0.23
CA ASP A 43 -12.89 6.36 0.63
C ASP A 43 -13.68 5.94 -0.62
N GLU A 44 -13.84 4.62 -0.79
CA GLU A 44 -14.57 4.04 -1.91
C GLU A 44 -16.06 4.43 -1.92
N LYS A 45 -16.66 4.61 -0.75
CA LYS A 45 -18.07 5.01 -0.65
C LYS A 45 -18.23 6.43 -1.17
N PHE A 46 -17.38 7.34 -0.72
CA PHE A 46 -17.38 8.73 -1.20
C PHE A 46 -17.19 8.78 -2.73
N LEU A 47 -16.23 8.02 -3.27
CA LEU A 47 -15.99 7.97 -4.72
C LEU A 47 -17.18 7.41 -5.50
N THR A 48 -17.81 6.35 -4.97
CA THR A 48 -18.98 5.71 -5.62
C THR A 48 -20.17 6.67 -5.66
N GLU A 49 -20.45 7.35 -4.55
CA GLU A 49 -21.53 8.35 -4.47
C GLU A 49 -21.25 9.56 -5.39
N LEU A 50 -20.00 10.01 -5.45
CA LEU A 50 -19.59 11.13 -6.29
C LEU A 50 -19.78 10.82 -7.79
N VAL A 51 -19.40 9.62 -8.23
CA VAL A 51 -19.53 9.19 -9.63
C VAL A 51 -21.00 8.88 -9.99
N ALA A 52 -21.81 8.44 -9.03
CA ALA A 52 -23.23 8.14 -9.24
C ALA A 52 -24.12 9.40 -9.33
N LYS A 53 -23.68 10.53 -8.77
CA LYS A 53 -24.36 11.83 -8.93
C LYS A 53 -24.17 12.34 -10.35
N ARG A 54 -25.10 12.00 -11.24
CA ARG A 54 -25.30 12.65 -12.54
C ARG A 54 -26.44 13.65 -12.49
#